data_AF-A0A314XJX1-F1
#
_entry.id   AF-A0A314XJX1-F1
#
_cell.length_a   1.000
_cell.length_b   1.000
_cell.length_c   1.000
_cell.angle_alpha   90.00
_cell.angle_beta   90.00
_cell.angle_gamma   90.00
#
_symmetry.space_group_name_H-M   'P 1'
#
loop_
_entity.id
_entity.type
_entity.pdbx_description
1 polymer ?
#
loop_
_entity_poly.entity_id
_entity_poly.type
_entity_poly.pdbx_seq_one_letter_code
_entity_poly.pdbx_strand_id
1 'polypeptide(L)'
;MNQYRPQEGRWLSRTVLDHAGRECFVIRIRVGEAFWRRGGETPSAMKWEDRIIEIREGSWSYVAGSIGRAPVKLVATAIPKEPPEQWKAAWNFSTGDELMIQWELSSSKSGLSFGLRNPAAESTVKLLKGRKMQYQVNKKKSLTKDEECQNEEEGEEEEEDEEEEGFLTLVRYTEDNPNGRATALLNWKLLVAELMPEEDAVLVLLLCISILRSVSEMKKEDVGCLLIRRRLKEAKLGTRDWGSVVLHPSSSSSISSPYLQPWYWNVKAIIASDGAGHITRQPSISYSPEEGGDKFYKRGILA
;
A
#
# COMPACT_ATOMS: atom_id res chain seq x y z
N MET A 1 13.64 -24.35 28.34
CA MET A 1 13.57 -22.87 28.37
C MET A 1 13.26 -22.38 26.98
N ASN A 2 12.16 -21.63 26.84
CA ASN A 2 11.57 -21.24 25.55
C ASN A 2 12.52 -20.32 24.77
N GLN A 3 12.87 -20.71 23.54
CA GLN A 3 13.63 -19.91 22.58
C GLN A 3 12.78 -18.75 22.01
N TYR A 4 12.13 -17.96 22.88
CA TYR A 4 11.48 -16.73 22.48
C TYR A 4 12.56 -15.65 22.39
N ARG A 5 13.13 -15.48 21.20
CA ARG A 5 13.81 -14.23 20.84
C ARG A 5 12.79 -13.36 20.09
N PRO A 6 12.10 -12.42 20.78
CA PRO A 6 11.28 -11.44 20.08
C PRO A 6 12.16 -10.67 19.08
N GLN A 7 11.62 -10.40 17.89
CA GLN A 7 12.30 -9.57 16.89
C GLN A 7 12.49 -8.15 17.48
N GLU A 8 13.69 -7.61 17.38
CA GLU A 8 14.07 -6.31 17.96
C GLU A 8 13.22 -5.16 17.42
N GLY A 9 12.83 -4.23 18.30
CA GLY A 9 12.05 -3.04 17.97
C GLY A 9 10.53 -3.25 17.95
N ARG A 10 9.81 -2.17 17.64
CA ARG A 10 8.35 -2.15 17.53
C ARG A 10 7.92 -2.00 16.09
N TRP A 11 6.99 -2.88 15.71
CA TRP A 11 6.63 -3.09 14.33
C TRP A 11 5.12 -3.12 14.17
N LEU A 12 4.65 -2.38 13.17
CA LEU A 12 3.33 -2.57 12.61
C LEU A 12 3.45 -3.60 11.50
N SER A 13 2.63 -4.66 11.53
CA SER A 13 2.68 -5.72 10.53
C SER A 13 1.41 -5.77 9.68
N ARG A 14 1.56 -6.16 8.42
CA ARG A 14 0.48 -6.43 7.47
C ARG A 14 0.75 -7.74 6.76
N THR A 15 -0.27 -8.61 6.74
CA THR A 15 -0.23 -9.85 5.97
C THR A 15 -0.70 -9.54 4.56
N VAL A 16 0.07 -9.98 3.57
CA VAL A 16 -0.26 -9.87 2.14
C VAL A 16 -0.93 -11.16 1.71
N LEU A 17 -2.02 -11.03 0.97
CA LEU A 17 -2.78 -12.15 0.42
C LEU A 17 -2.57 -12.22 -1.09
N ASP A 18 -2.30 -13.43 -1.60
CA ASP A 18 -2.36 -13.70 -3.04
C ASP A 18 -3.81 -13.86 -3.52
N HIS A 19 -4.05 -13.94 -4.83
CA HIS A 19 -5.37 -14.07 -5.47
C HIS A 19 -6.24 -15.24 -4.96
N ALA A 20 -5.64 -16.23 -4.31
CA ALA A 20 -6.36 -17.37 -3.71
C ALA A 20 -6.66 -17.15 -2.21
N GLY A 21 -6.40 -15.95 -1.69
CA GLY A 21 -6.56 -15.61 -0.27
C GLY A 21 -5.48 -16.21 0.64
N ARG A 22 -4.36 -16.70 0.07
CA ARG A 22 -3.29 -17.33 0.85
C ARG A 22 -2.30 -16.28 1.33
N GLU A 23 -1.84 -16.43 2.57
CA GLU A 23 -0.78 -15.57 3.11
C GLU A 23 0.55 -15.84 2.39
N CYS A 24 1.05 -14.83 1.66
CA CYS A 24 2.28 -14.94 0.88
C CYS A 24 3.44 -14.13 1.45
N PHE A 25 3.16 -12.95 2.01
CA PHE A 25 4.17 -12.10 2.65
C PHE A 25 3.66 -11.48 3.95
N VAL A 26 4.59 -11.05 4.79
CA VAL A 26 4.37 -10.14 5.91
C VAL A 26 5.21 -8.89 5.71
N ILE A 27 4.54 -7.76 5.55
CA ILE A 27 5.16 -6.43 5.57
C ILE A 27 5.28 -6.00 7.03
N ARG A 28 6.44 -5.50 7.43
CA ARG A 28 6.69 -4.93 8.75
C ARG A 28 7.20 -3.51 8.60
N ILE A 29 6.58 -2.58 9.31
CA ILE A 29 6.95 -1.16 9.34
C ILE A 29 7.46 -0.86 10.74
N ARG A 30 8.72 -0.42 10.86
CA ARG A 30 9.28 -0.07 12.15
C ARG A 30 8.72 1.27 12.60
N VAL A 31 8.14 1.30 13.79
CA VAL A 31 7.45 2.48 14.35
C VAL A 31 8.07 2.97 15.66
N GLY A 32 8.97 2.18 16.24
CA GLY A 32 9.81 2.64 17.34
C GLY A 32 10.73 1.57 17.89
N GLU A 33 11.33 1.92 19.01
CA GLU A 33 12.31 1.10 19.72
C GLU A 33 11.66 0.37 20.91
N ALA A 34 12.47 -0.43 21.60
CA ALA A 34 12.10 -1.40 22.63
C ALA A 34 11.61 -2.75 22.12
N PHE A 35 11.96 -3.77 22.88
CA PHE A 35 11.57 -5.16 22.65
C PHE A 35 10.20 -5.43 23.29
N TRP A 36 9.34 -6.17 22.58
CA TRP A 36 8.13 -6.68 23.21
C TRP A 36 8.48 -7.84 24.15
N ARG A 37 8.33 -7.60 25.46
CA ARG A 37 8.34 -8.61 26.54
C ARG A 37 7.31 -8.20 27.60
N ARG A 38 6.62 -9.16 28.20
CA ARG A 38 5.68 -8.89 29.31
C ARG A 38 6.47 -8.28 30.49
N GLY A 39 6.01 -7.15 31.04
CA GLY A 39 6.76 -6.37 32.05
C GLY A 39 8.03 -5.71 31.51
N GLY A 40 8.13 -5.55 30.19
CA GLY A 40 9.23 -4.92 29.49
C GLY A 40 9.20 -3.40 29.45
N GLU A 41 10.10 -2.85 28.65
CA GLU A 41 10.22 -1.40 28.48
C GLU A 41 9.06 -0.83 27.66
N THR A 42 8.60 0.35 28.08
CA THR A 42 7.68 1.18 27.30
C THR A 42 8.37 1.59 26.00
N PRO A 43 7.71 1.43 24.85
CA PRO A 43 8.34 1.74 23.57
C PRO A 43 8.56 3.25 23.39
N SER A 44 9.70 3.60 22.79
CA SER A 44 10.12 4.98 22.50
C SER A 44 10.03 5.30 21.02
N ALA A 45 9.85 6.59 20.72
CA ALA A 45 9.87 7.08 19.35
C ALA A 45 11.29 6.98 18.78
N MET A 46 11.38 6.71 17.47
CA MET A 46 12.64 6.60 16.75
C MET A 46 12.80 7.73 15.73
N LYS A 47 14.05 7.97 15.33
CA LYS A 47 14.37 8.93 14.27
C LYS A 47 13.85 8.44 12.92
N TRP A 48 13.80 9.32 11.92
CA TRP A 48 13.22 8.98 10.62
C TRP A 48 14.02 7.89 9.91
N GLU A 49 15.35 8.03 9.90
CA GLU A 49 16.32 7.14 9.26
C GLU A 49 16.22 5.67 9.71
N ASP A 50 15.78 5.44 10.94
CA ASP A 50 15.68 4.09 11.51
C ASP A 50 14.33 3.40 11.17
N ARG A 51 13.38 4.11 10.53
CA ARG A 51 12.02 3.64 10.22
C ARG A 51 11.96 2.80 8.96
N ILE A 52 12.71 1.72 9.01
CA ILE A 52 12.82 0.76 7.93
C ILE A 52 11.52 -0.03 7.74
N ILE A 53 11.34 -0.51 6.51
CA ILE A 53 10.29 -1.44 6.14
C ILE A 53 10.94 -2.77 5.75
N GLU A 54 10.37 -3.87 6.20
CA GLU A 54 10.78 -5.23 5.83
C GLU A 54 9.65 -5.97 5.14
N ILE A 55 9.98 -6.71 4.09
CA ILE A 55 9.08 -7.70 3.49
C ILE A 55 9.64 -9.08 3.77
N ARG A 56 8.84 -9.91 4.42
CA ARG A 56 9.19 -11.29 4.78
C ARG A 56 8.27 -12.26 4.05
N GLU A 57 8.85 -13.28 3.44
CA GLU A 57 8.10 -14.30 2.70
C GLU A 57 7.55 -15.35 3.65
N GLY A 58 6.26 -15.65 3.51
CA GLY A 58 5.52 -16.62 4.31
C GLY A 58 4.42 -15.99 5.17
N SER A 59 3.92 -16.79 6.11
CA SER A 59 2.71 -16.51 6.88
C SER A 59 2.98 -15.97 8.29
N TRP A 60 2.03 -15.20 8.83
CA TRP A 60 2.12 -14.67 10.19
C TRP A 60 1.81 -15.73 11.24
N SER A 61 2.64 -15.83 12.27
CA SER A 61 2.44 -16.76 13.38
C SER A 61 1.93 -16.04 14.63
N TYR A 62 0.66 -16.22 14.99
CA TYR A 62 0.08 -15.62 16.19
C TYR A 62 0.66 -16.24 17.47
N VAL A 63 1.00 -15.39 18.45
CA VAL A 63 1.51 -15.81 19.77
C VAL A 63 0.48 -15.47 20.86
N ALA A 64 0.00 -14.23 20.91
CA ALA A 64 -1.03 -13.81 21.85
C ALA A 64 -1.75 -12.56 21.36
N GLY A 65 -3.09 -12.55 21.36
CA GLY A 65 -3.85 -11.38 20.92
C GLY A 65 -3.53 -10.96 19.48
N SER A 66 -3.14 -9.69 19.29
CA SER A 66 -2.66 -9.16 17.99
C SER A 66 -1.14 -9.31 17.80
N ILE A 67 -0.46 -10.01 18.70
CA ILE A 67 1.00 -10.13 18.73
C ILE A 67 1.38 -11.48 18.17
N GLY A 68 2.40 -11.49 17.34
CA GLY A 68 2.86 -12.67 16.63
C GLY A 68 4.29 -12.50 16.13
N ARG A 69 4.71 -13.44 15.31
CA ARG A 69 6.04 -13.50 14.71
C ARG A 69 5.89 -13.44 13.20
N ALA A 70 6.69 -12.57 12.59
CA ALA A 70 6.88 -12.60 11.16
C ALA A 70 7.79 -13.78 10.75
N PRO A 71 7.69 -14.26 9.50
CA PRO A 71 8.59 -15.28 8.96
C PRO A 71 10.07 -14.90 9.07
N VAL A 72 10.96 -15.88 9.06
CA VAL A 72 12.41 -15.63 9.15
C VAL A 72 12.98 -15.10 7.84
N LYS A 73 12.45 -15.55 6.69
CA LYS A 73 12.95 -15.22 5.35
C LYS A 73 12.65 -13.76 5.00
N LEU A 74 13.64 -12.88 5.18
CA LEU A 74 13.62 -11.50 4.71
C LEU A 74 13.92 -11.47 3.21
N VAL A 75 13.03 -10.92 2.41
CA VAL A 75 13.19 -10.85 0.94
C VAL A 75 13.47 -9.44 0.43
N ALA A 76 13.03 -8.40 1.16
CA ALA A 76 13.42 -7.04 0.84
C ALA A 76 13.27 -6.06 1.99
N THR A 77 13.90 -4.90 1.83
CA THR A 77 13.81 -3.76 2.74
C THR A 77 13.66 -2.44 1.99
N ALA A 78 12.92 -1.50 2.58
CA ALA A 78 13.01 -0.08 2.23
C ALA A 78 13.62 0.69 3.39
N ILE A 79 14.66 1.46 3.09
CA ILE A 79 15.40 2.29 4.07
C ILE A 79 15.18 3.75 3.70
N PRO A 80 14.70 4.59 4.64
CA PRO A 80 14.56 6.02 4.40
C PRO A 80 15.92 6.66 4.08
N LYS A 81 15.92 7.64 3.18
CA LYS A 81 17.08 8.45 2.81
C LYS A 81 16.71 9.92 2.90
N GLU A 82 17.73 10.76 3.10
CA GLU A 82 17.57 12.20 2.98
C GLU A 82 17.09 12.56 1.56
N PRO A 83 15.93 13.23 1.42
CA PRO A 83 15.41 13.58 0.10
C PRO A 83 16.25 14.71 -0.52
N PRO A 84 16.50 14.70 -1.84
CA PRO A 84 17.04 15.86 -2.54
C PRO A 84 16.13 17.08 -2.40
N GLU A 85 16.65 18.31 -2.56
CA GLU A 85 15.96 19.58 -2.23
C GLU A 85 14.54 19.74 -2.80
N GLN A 86 14.24 19.13 -3.97
CA GLN A 86 12.93 19.18 -4.61
C GLN A 86 11.91 18.15 -4.09
N TRP A 87 12.37 17.10 -3.41
CA TRP A 87 11.56 15.98 -2.96
C TRP A 87 11.23 16.09 -1.46
N LYS A 88 10.11 15.52 -1.03
CA LYS A 88 9.68 15.54 0.38
C LYS A 88 10.03 14.26 1.13
N ALA A 89 10.14 13.13 0.43
CA ALA A 89 10.62 11.88 0.99
C ALA A 89 11.42 11.09 -0.05
N ALA A 90 12.38 10.30 0.41
CA ALA A 90 13.15 9.39 -0.41
C ALA A 90 13.40 8.05 0.32
N TRP A 91 13.44 6.97 -0.46
CA TRP A 91 13.65 5.61 0.03
C TRP A 91 14.62 4.86 -0.88
N ASN A 92 15.52 4.10 -0.27
CA ASN A 92 16.35 3.12 -0.95
C ASN A 92 15.73 1.74 -0.78
N PHE A 93 15.46 1.05 -1.87
CA PHE A 93 14.99 -0.32 -1.85
C PHE A 93 16.16 -1.29 -2.00
N SER A 94 16.09 -2.44 -1.32
CA SER A 94 17.08 -3.51 -1.49
C SER A 94 17.06 -4.14 -2.88
N THR A 95 16.03 -3.86 -3.70
CA THR A 95 15.95 -4.22 -5.12
C THR A 95 16.90 -3.37 -5.99
N GLY A 96 17.51 -2.32 -5.42
CA GLY A 96 18.37 -1.36 -6.12
C GLY A 96 17.64 -0.12 -6.60
N ASP A 97 16.31 -0.09 -6.50
CA ASP A 97 15.50 1.07 -6.88
C ASP A 97 15.51 2.15 -5.79
N GLU A 98 15.47 3.40 -6.21
CA GLU A 98 15.29 4.57 -5.37
C GLU A 98 13.93 5.21 -5.68
N LEU A 99 13.10 5.33 -4.65
CA LEU A 99 11.81 6.01 -4.72
C LEU A 99 11.94 7.41 -4.12
N MET A 100 11.47 8.42 -4.84
CA MET A 100 11.36 9.81 -4.40
C MET A 100 9.91 10.26 -4.52
N ILE A 101 9.42 10.97 -3.51
CA ILE A 101 8.02 11.38 -3.41
C ILE A 101 7.95 12.86 -3.09
N GLN A 102 7.16 13.59 -3.87
CA GLN A 102 6.87 15.01 -3.66
C GLN A 102 5.38 15.16 -3.41
N TRP A 103 5.03 16.16 -2.62
CA TRP A 103 3.66 16.64 -2.49
C TRP A 103 3.67 18.12 -2.85
N GLU A 104 3.09 18.48 -3.99
CA GLU A 104 2.97 19.87 -4.41
C GLU A 104 1.68 20.47 -3.87
N LEU A 105 1.82 21.58 -3.15
CA LEU A 105 0.73 22.47 -2.75
C LEU A 105 0.73 23.67 -3.70
N SER A 106 0.35 23.44 -4.97
CA SER A 106 0.13 24.56 -5.90
C SER A 106 -1.29 25.10 -5.73
N SER A 107 -1.49 26.39 -6.01
CA SER A 107 -2.77 27.10 -5.83
C SER A 107 -3.89 26.66 -6.78
N SER A 108 -3.64 25.71 -7.68
CA SER A 108 -4.65 25.20 -8.63
C SER A 108 -4.80 23.67 -8.63
N LYS A 109 -3.75 22.87 -8.41
CA LYS A 109 -3.88 21.41 -8.23
C LYS A 109 -2.88 20.92 -7.17
N SER A 110 -3.40 20.36 -6.07
CA SER A 110 -2.57 19.64 -5.10
C SER A 110 -2.28 18.25 -5.64
N GLY A 111 -1.02 17.82 -5.66
CA GLY A 111 -0.69 16.57 -6.35
C GLY A 111 0.58 15.92 -5.86
N LEU A 112 0.53 14.59 -5.73
CA LEU A 112 1.72 13.77 -5.53
C LEU A 112 2.67 13.89 -6.72
N SER A 113 3.95 13.62 -6.58
CA SER A 113 4.80 13.34 -7.73
C SER A 113 5.77 12.24 -7.32
N PHE A 114 6.20 11.43 -8.29
CA PHE A 114 7.01 10.26 -8.02
C PHE A 114 8.20 10.22 -8.96
N GLY A 115 9.39 10.05 -8.38
CA GLY A 115 10.59 9.69 -9.10
C GLY A 115 10.96 8.26 -8.74
N LEU A 116 11.08 7.39 -9.74
CA LEU A 116 11.58 6.03 -9.55
C LEU A 116 12.81 5.88 -10.43
N ARG A 117 13.94 5.50 -9.83
CA ARG A 117 15.21 5.33 -10.53
C ARG A 117 15.88 4.06 -10.08
N ASN A 118 16.47 3.33 -11.02
CA ASN A 118 17.41 2.26 -10.71
C ASN A 118 18.77 2.61 -11.32
N PRO A 119 19.78 3.01 -10.54
CA PRO A 119 21.07 3.43 -11.06
C PRO A 119 21.83 2.32 -11.82
N ALA A 120 21.48 1.06 -11.59
CA ALA A 120 22.17 -0.09 -12.15
C ALA A 120 21.42 -0.75 -13.33
N ALA A 121 20.18 -0.34 -13.60
CA ALA A 121 19.36 -0.96 -14.65
C ALA A 121 19.42 -0.18 -15.97
N GLU A 122 19.52 -0.92 -17.07
CA GLU A 122 19.42 -0.35 -18.43
C GLU A 122 17.96 -0.01 -18.80
N SER A 123 16.99 -0.69 -18.19
CA SER A 123 15.56 -0.43 -18.40
C SER A 123 15.08 0.77 -17.59
N THR A 124 14.32 1.67 -18.21
CA THR A 124 13.68 2.78 -17.50
C THR A 124 12.35 2.32 -16.90
N VAL A 125 12.11 2.65 -15.64
CA VAL A 125 10.84 2.39 -14.95
C VAL A 125 10.22 3.72 -14.54
N LYS A 126 8.92 3.90 -14.76
CA LYS A 126 8.16 5.08 -14.32
C LYS A 126 6.94 4.69 -13.51
N LEU A 127 6.62 5.52 -12.53
CA LEU A 127 5.41 5.41 -11.75
C LEU A 127 4.48 6.57 -12.13
N LEU A 128 3.37 6.26 -12.79
CA LEU A 128 2.43 7.25 -13.30
C LEU A 128 1.21 7.34 -12.39
N LYS A 129 0.65 8.55 -12.24
CA LYS A 129 -0.61 8.75 -11.53
C LYS A 129 -1.79 8.17 -12.28
N GLY A 130 -2.72 7.61 -11.51
CA GLY A 130 -3.97 7.06 -12.01
C GLY A 130 -3.79 5.75 -12.76
N ARG A 131 -4.91 5.25 -13.24
CA ARG A 131 -5.06 4.12 -14.15
C ARG A 131 -4.70 4.55 -15.56
N LYS A 132 -3.56 4.07 -16.07
CA LYS A 132 -3.03 4.42 -17.39
C LYS A 132 -2.83 3.18 -18.25
N MET A 133 -2.62 3.38 -19.55
CA MET A 133 -2.35 2.31 -20.51
C MET A 133 -3.48 1.27 -20.48
N GLN A 134 -3.19 -0.04 -20.39
CA GLN A 134 -4.22 -1.08 -20.36
C GLN A 134 -5.15 -1.03 -19.13
N TYR A 135 -4.78 -0.30 -18.08
CA TYR A 135 -5.62 -0.11 -16.90
C TYR A 135 -6.61 1.04 -17.05
N GLN A 136 -6.46 1.86 -18.11
CA GLN A 136 -7.34 2.99 -18.35
C GLN A 136 -8.79 2.53 -18.50
N VAL A 137 -9.70 3.21 -17.80
CA VAL A 137 -11.13 2.89 -17.83
C VAL A 137 -11.81 3.83 -18.81
N ASN A 138 -12.40 3.29 -19.87
CA ASN A 138 -13.27 4.05 -20.76
C ASN A 138 -14.61 4.27 -20.06
N LYS A 139 -14.77 5.37 -19.34
CA LYS A 139 -16.09 5.78 -18.86
C LYS A 139 -16.91 6.24 -20.07
N LYS A 140 -17.94 5.47 -20.44
CA LYS A 140 -18.94 5.95 -21.40
C LYS A 140 -19.64 7.13 -20.73
N LYS A 141 -19.53 8.33 -21.33
CA LYS A 141 -20.36 9.49 -20.99
C LYS A 141 -21.80 9.01 -20.81
N SER A 142 -22.35 9.11 -19.61
CA SER A 142 -23.77 8.95 -19.42
C SER A 142 -24.44 10.09 -20.19
N LEU A 143 -24.88 9.81 -21.40
CA LEU A 143 -25.78 10.68 -22.15
C LEU A 143 -27.14 10.66 -21.43
N THR A 144 -27.23 11.36 -20.30
CA THR A 144 -28.49 11.97 -19.91
C THR A 144 -28.60 13.23 -20.75
N LYS A 145 -29.39 13.12 -21.82
CA LYS A 145 -30.06 14.29 -22.39
C LYS A 145 -30.78 14.99 -21.24
N ASP A 146 -30.32 16.16 -20.85
CA ASP A 146 -31.04 17.39 -21.12
C ASP A 146 -30.15 18.57 -20.71
N GLU A 147 -30.32 19.66 -21.45
CA GLU A 147 -29.51 20.87 -21.48
C GLU A 147 -29.40 21.55 -20.10
N GLU A 148 -28.19 21.89 -19.63
CA GLU A 148 -27.86 23.20 -19.05
C GLU A 148 -26.35 23.36 -18.69
N CYS A 149 -25.66 24.17 -19.51
CA CYS A 149 -24.72 25.23 -19.11
C CYS A 149 -23.39 24.91 -18.37
N GLN A 150 -22.30 24.85 -19.14
CA GLN A 150 -20.98 25.52 -18.97
C GLN A 150 -20.19 25.50 -17.63
N ASN A 151 -20.60 24.75 -16.60
CA ASN A 151 -19.81 24.58 -15.37
C ASN A 151 -19.48 23.11 -15.04
N GLU A 152 -19.81 22.17 -15.93
CA GLU A 152 -19.67 20.73 -15.67
C GLU A 152 -18.23 20.21 -15.89
N GLU A 153 -17.41 20.86 -16.73
CA GLU A 153 -16.04 20.38 -17.02
C GLU A 153 -15.10 20.48 -15.80
N GLU A 154 -15.21 21.52 -14.96
CA GLU A 154 -14.40 21.61 -13.73
C GLU A 154 -14.86 20.61 -12.66
N GLY A 155 -16.17 20.38 -12.52
CA GLY A 155 -16.70 19.37 -11.58
C GLY A 155 -16.41 17.94 -12.02
N GLU A 156 -16.46 17.64 -13.32
CA GLU A 156 -16.11 16.33 -13.88
C GLU A 156 -14.61 16.04 -13.76
N GLU A 157 -13.72 17.02 -14.01
CA GLU A 157 -12.28 16.87 -13.79
C GLU A 157 -11.94 16.64 -12.30
N GLU A 158 -12.61 17.35 -11.38
CA GLU A 158 -12.40 17.18 -9.94
C GLU A 158 -12.87 15.80 -9.45
N GLU A 159 -14.03 15.33 -9.89
CA GLU A 159 -14.52 13.97 -9.57
C GLU A 159 -13.62 12.87 -10.18
N GLU A 160 -13.08 13.08 -11.38
CA GLU A 160 -12.09 12.18 -11.99
C GLU A 160 -10.77 12.16 -11.21
N ASP A 161 -10.26 13.32 -10.79
CA ASP A 161 -9.04 13.45 -10.00
C ASP A 161 -9.20 12.78 -8.60
N GLU A 162 -10.40 12.81 -8.00
CA GLU A 162 -10.71 12.11 -6.75
C GLU A 162 -10.82 10.58 -6.93
N GLU A 163 -11.45 10.10 -8.00
CA GLU A 163 -11.54 8.66 -8.28
C GLU A 163 -10.18 8.03 -8.63
N GLU A 164 -9.31 8.79 -9.28
CA GLU A 164 -7.93 8.39 -9.56
C GLU A 164 -7.00 8.60 -8.34
N GLU A 165 -7.48 9.25 -7.27
CA GLU A 165 -6.72 9.44 -6.03
C GLU A 165 -6.35 8.08 -5.43
N GLY A 166 -5.05 7.83 -5.32
CA GLY A 166 -4.54 6.57 -4.77
C GLY A 166 -4.06 5.58 -5.81
N PHE A 167 -4.55 5.65 -7.05
CA PHE A 167 -4.12 4.76 -8.12
C PHE A 167 -2.78 5.21 -8.71
N LEU A 168 -1.88 4.24 -8.94
CA LEU A 168 -0.61 4.42 -9.62
C LEU A 168 -0.37 3.26 -10.58
N THR A 169 0.07 3.60 -11.79
CA THR A 169 0.44 2.63 -12.82
C THR A 169 1.96 2.55 -12.94
N LEU A 170 2.53 1.36 -12.74
CA LEU A 170 3.94 1.07 -12.96
C LEU A 170 4.17 0.74 -14.45
N VAL A 171 5.09 1.46 -15.09
CA VAL A 171 5.40 1.33 -16.52
C VAL A 171 6.89 1.03 -16.71
N ARG A 172 7.19 -0.04 -17.44
CA ARG A 172 8.55 -0.42 -17.83
C ARG A 172 8.79 -0.10 -19.31
N TYR A 173 9.92 0.54 -19.59
CA TYR A 173 10.41 0.84 -20.93
C TYR A 173 11.58 -0.10 -21.23
N THR A 174 11.45 -0.83 -22.33
CA THR A 174 12.40 -1.86 -22.79
C THR A 174 12.59 -1.69 -24.30
N GLU A 175 13.60 -2.33 -24.89
CA GLU A 175 13.77 -2.33 -26.35
C GLU A 175 12.54 -2.86 -27.08
N ASP A 176 11.90 -3.90 -26.52
CA ASP A 176 10.65 -4.47 -27.05
C ASP A 176 9.43 -3.56 -26.85
N ASN A 177 9.46 -2.68 -25.84
CA ASN A 177 8.36 -1.79 -25.49
C ASN A 177 8.85 -0.34 -25.32
N PRO A 178 9.27 0.33 -26.41
CA PRO A 178 9.84 1.67 -26.35
C PRO A 178 8.81 2.73 -25.91
N ASN A 179 7.52 2.47 -26.14
CA ASN A 179 6.42 3.33 -25.70
C ASN A 179 5.98 3.05 -24.26
N GLY A 180 6.65 2.10 -23.59
CA GLY A 180 6.31 1.65 -22.25
C GLY A 180 5.22 0.58 -22.25
N ARG A 181 5.36 -0.39 -21.35
CA ARG A 181 4.35 -1.39 -21.03
C ARG A 181 3.99 -1.21 -19.56
N ALA A 182 2.71 -1.01 -19.25
CA ALA A 182 2.32 -1.06 -17.85
C ALA A 182 2.42 -2.51 -17.35
N THR A 183 2.97 -2.69 -16.17
CA THR A 183 3.27 -4.02 -15.61
C THR A 183 2.63 -4.22 -14.25
N ALA A 184 2.23 -3.14 -13.57
CA ALA A 184 1.39 -3.20 -12.38
C ALA A 184 0.48 -1.98 -12.25
N LEU A 185 -0.65 -2.18 -11.59
CA LEU A 185 -1.54 -1.15 -11.09
C LEU A 185 -1.64 -1.32 -9.58
N LEU A 186 -1.37 -0.27 -8.83
CA LEU A 186 -1.48 -0.30 -7.37
C LEU A 186 -2.34 0.85 -6.86
N ASN A 187 -3.12 0.60 -5.82
CA ASN A 187 -3.71 1.63 -4.99
C ASN A 187 -2.95 1.69 -3.67
N TRP A 188 -2.12 2.73 -3.49
CA TRP A 188 -1.27 2.86 -2.31
C TRP A 188 -2.05 3.20 -1.04
N LYS A 189 -3.20 3.87 -1.17
CA LYS A 189 -4.08 4.22 -0.04
C LYS A 189 -4.78 2.98 0.52
N LEU A 190 -5.16 2.08 -0.39
CA LEU A 190 -5.87 0.84 -0.07
C LEU A 190 -4.93 -0.37 0.06
N LEU A 191 -3.64 -0.25 -0.27
CA LEU A 191 -2.67 -1.35 -0.23
C LEU A 191 -3.10 -2.57 -1.06
N VAL A 192 -3.71 -2.33 -2.23
CA VAL A 192 -4.11 -3.35 -3.19
C VAL A 192 -3.28 -3.16 -4.46
N ALA A 193 -2.87 -4.24 -5.09
CA ALA A 193 -2.17 -4.18 -6.37
C ALA A 193 -2.56 -5.35 -7.29
N GLU A 194 -2.50 -5.09 -8.58
CA GLU A 194 -2.49 -6.08 -9.65
C GLU A 194 -1.20 -5.94 -10.42
N LEU A 195 -0.58 -7.06 -10.75
CA LEU A 195 0.69 -7.08 -11.45
C LEU A 195 0.73 -8.22 -12.47
N MET A 196 1.50 -8.01 -13.52
CA MET A 196 1.81 -9.04 -14.51
C MET A 196 2.68 -10.14 -13.88
N PRO A 197 2.62 -11.38 -14.38
CA PRO A 197 3.43 -12.49 -13.86
C PRO A 197 4.94 -12.24 -13.89
N GLU A 198 5.38 -11.41 -14.83
CA GLU A 198 6.80 -11.06 -15.01
C GLU A 198 7.26 -9.94 -14.07
N GLU A 199 6.34 -9.26 -13.39
CA GLU A 199 6.66 -8.14 -12.51
C GLU A 199 7.09 -8.61 -11.12
N ASP A 200 8.01 -7.88 -10.51
CA ASP A 200 8.46 -8.16 -9.16
C ASP A 200 7.42 -7.71 -8.13
N ALA A 201 6.71 -8.68 -7.56
CA ALA A 201 5.73 -8.45 -6.49
C ALA A 201 6.36 -7.72 -5.29
N VAL A 202 7.61 -7.99 -4.96
CA VAL A 202 8.29 -7.40 -3.80
C VAL A 202 8.52 -5.90 -4.04
N LEU A 203 8.94 -5.50 -5.24
CA LEU A 203 9.03 -4.09 -5.62
C LEU A 203 7.68 -3.38 -5.48
N VAL A 204 6.61 -3.98 -6.00
CA VAL A 204 5.25 -3.39 -5.92
C VAL A 204 4.81 -3.20 -4.46
N LEU A 205 5.08 -4.18 -3.60
CA LEU A 205 4.79 -4.08 -2.17
C LEU A 205 5.59 -2.98 -1.48
N LEU A 206 6.89 -2.82 -1.80
CA LEU A 206 7.72 -1.72 -1.28
C LEU A 206 7.17 -0.37 -1.72
N LEU A 207 6.81 -0.23 -3.01
CA LEU A 207 6.22 1.00 -3.55
C LEU A 207 4.94 1.36 -2.78
N CYS A 208 3.98 0.43 -2.66
CA CYS A 208 2.73 0.66 -1.95
C CYS A 208 2.95 1.21 -0.54
N ILE A 209 3.77 0.53 0.25
CA ILE A 209 3.90 0.83 1.67
C ILE A 209 4.80 2.04 1.93
N SER A 210 5.87 2.26 1.15
CA SER A 210 6.70 3.45 1.25
C SER A 210 5.92 4.71 0.86
N ILE A 211 5.08 4.64 -0.18
CA ILE A 211 4.21 5.76 -0.56
C ILE A 211 3.20 6.04 0.54
N LEU A 212 2.45 5.03 0.99
CA LEU A 212 1.49 5.20 2.07
C LEU A 212 2.13 5.83 3.30
N ARG A 213 3.32 5.34 3.66
CA ARG A 213 4.07 5.81 4.82
C ARG A 213 4.46 7.28 4.68
N SER A 214 5.06 7.65 3.56
CA SER A 214 5.47 9.02 3.28
C SER A 214 4.28 9.98 3.21
N VAL A 215 3.18 9.58 2.56
CA VAL A 215 1.99 10.43 2.47
C VAL A 215 1.31 10.61 3.82
N SER A 216 1.26 9.56 4.65
CA SER A 216 0.70 9.64 6.00
C SER A 216 1.48 10.63 6.88
N GLU A 217 2.80 10.66 6.74
CA GLU A 217 3.65 11.64 7.42
C GLU A 217 3.45 13.06 6.87
N MET A 218 3.40 13.22 5.55
CA MET A 218 3.21 14.53 4.90
C MET A 218 1.87 15.16 5.25
N LYS A 219 0.79 14.36 5.23
CA LYS A 219 -0.57 14.80 5.59
C LYS A 219 -0.82 14.85 7.11
N LYS A 220 0.08 14.29 7.93
CA LYS A 220 -0.12 14.09 9.38
C LYS A 220 -1.43 13.34 9.69
N GLU A 221 -1.76 12.36 8.85
CA GLU A 221 -2.97 11.54 8.93
C GLU A 221 -2.65 10.05 8.68
N ASP A 222 -3.38 9.13 9.32
CA ASP A 222 -3.29 7.69 9.03
C ASP A 222 -4.13 7.34 7.79
N VAL A 223 -3.67 7.81 6.63
CA VAL A 223 -4.44 7.79 5.35
C VAL A 223 -4.84 6.38 4.91
N GLY A 224 -4.02 5.38 5.25
CA GLY A 224 -4.23 3.97 4.89
C GLY A 224 -4.76 3.12 6.05
N CYS A 225 -5.25 3.75 7.13
CA CYS A 225 -5.83 3.05 8.27
C CYS A 225 -4.89 1.98 8.87
N LEU A 226 -3.59 2.27 8.96
CA LEU A 226 -2.56 1.37 9.50
C LEU A 226 -2.85 0.99 10.97
N LEU A 227 -3.57 1.81 11.72
CA LEU A 227 -3.96 1.51 13.10
C LEU A 227 -5.13 0.52 13.23
N ILE A 228 -5.87 0.25 12.17
CA ILE A 228 -6.95 -0.74 12.22
C ILE A 228 -6.32 -2.14 12.34
N ARG A 229 -6.54 -2.78 13.49
CA ARG A 229 -6.11 -4.16 13.75
C ARG A 229 -7.23 -5.11 13.35
N ARG A 230 -6.99 -5.99 12.37
CA ARG A 230 -7.88 -7.10 12.00
C ARG A 230 -7.13 -8.42 12.07
N ARG A 231 -7.81 -9.48 12.49
CA ARG A 231 -7.26 -10.84 12.53
C ARG A 231 -7.85 -11.64 11.39
N LEU A 232 -7.00 -12.35 10.65
CA LEU A 232 -7.45 -13.22 9.55
C LEU A 232 -8.32 -14.39 10.06
N LYS A 233 -8.15 -14.81 11.32
CA LYS A 233 -8.88 -15.93 11.92
C LYS A 233 -10.16 -15.54 12.70
N GLU A 234 -10.65 -14.30 12.57
CA GLU A 234 -12.00 -13.98 13.06
C GLU A 234 -13.04 -14.59 12.11
N ALA A 235 -14.07 -15.25 12.67
CA ALA A 235 -14.93 -16.24 12.01
C ALA A 235 -15.78 -15.75 10.80
N LYS A 236 -15.57 -14.54 10.30
CA LYS A 236 -16.25 -13.98 9.12
C LYS A 236 -15.23 -13.69 8.02
N LEU A 237 -14.77 -14.75 7.36
CA LEU A 237 -14.10 -14.65 6.06
C LEU A 237 -14.86 -13.67 5.16
N GLY A 238 -14.14 -12.72 4.56
CA GLY A 238 -14.68 -11.91 3.46
C GLY A 238 -15.53 -10.69 3.86
N THR A 239 -15.67 -10.34 5.14
CA THR A 239 -16.31 -9.04 5.46
C THR A 239 -15.34 -7.88 5.30
N ARG A 240 -14.02 -8.12 5.38
CA ARG A 240 -12.99 -7.08 5.54
C ARG A 240 -11.57 -7.52 5.09
N ASP A 241 -11.48 -8.66 4.41
CA ASP A 241 -10.25 -9.21 3.83
C ASP A 241 -9.96 -8.49 2.51
N TRP A 242 -8.73 -8.04 2.32
CA TRP A 242 -8.31 -7.35 1.10
C TRP A 242 -8.21 -8.38 -0.01
N GLY A 243 -9.18 -8.39 -0.92
CA GLY A 243 -9.20 -9.28 -2.07
C GLY A 243 -8.04 -8.99 -3.01
N SER A 244 -7.64 -10.01 -3.73
CA SER A 244 -6.43 -10.08 -4.54
C SER A 244 -6.82 -10.59 -5.93
N VAL A 245 -6.28 -9.98 -6.97
CA VAL A 245 -6.65 -10.30 -8.36
C VAL A 245 -5.40 -10.58 -9.18
N VAL A 246 -5.42 -11.71 -9.88
CA VAL A 246 -4.43 -12.05 -10.90
C VAL A 246 -5.16 -12.12 -12.24
N LEU A 247 -4.68 -11.38 -13.23
CA LEU A 247 -5.12 -11.55 -14.61
C LEU A 247 -4.27 -12.61 -15.32
N HIS A 248 -4.97 -13.47 -16.06
CA HIS A 248 -4.36 -14.52 -16.86
C HIS A 248 -3.70 -13.93 -18.13
N PRO A 249 -2.53 -14.43 -18.56
CA PRO A 249 -1.81 -13.96 -19.75
C PRO A 249 -2.52 -14.19 -21.10
N SER A 250 -3.73 -14.73 -21.11
CA SER A 250 -4.56 -14.89 -22.33
C SER A 250 -5.51 -13.71 -22.58
N SER A 251 -5.35 -12.59 -21.85
CA SER A 251 -6.27 -11.45 -21.93
C SER A 251 -5.92 -10.50 -23.09
N SER A 252 -5.58 -11.08 -24.25
CA SER A 252 -5.55 -10.39 -25.53
C SER A 252 -6.80 -10.78 -26.31
N SER A 253 -7.61 -9.78 -26.62
CA SER A 253 -8.77 -9.79 -27.52
C SER A 253 -9.99 -10.65 -27.14
N SER A 254 -11.07 -9.93 -26.78
CA SER A 254 -12.48 -10.36 -26.71
C SER A 254 -12.93 -11.34 -25.61
N ILE A 255 -13.60 -10.76 -24.59
CA ILE A 255 -14.73 -11.31 -23.83
C ILE A 255 -14.44 -12.33 -22.70
N SER A 256 -14.64 -11.81 -21.48
CA SER A 256 -15.27 -12.39 -20.28
C SER A 256 -15.00 -13.87 -19.91
N SER A 257 -14.08 -14.07 -18.97
CA SER A 257 -14.41 -15.00 -17.87
C SER A 257 -15.27 -14.22 -16.85
N PRO A 258 -16.50 -14.65 -16.54
CA PRO A 258 -17.33 -13.99 -15.53
C PRO A 258 -16.78 -14.14 -14.09
N TYR A 259 -15.73 -14.94 -13.91
CA TYR A 259 -15.15 -15.27 -12.60
C TYR A 259 -13.83 -14.55 -12.31
N LEU A 260 -13.25 -13.84 -13.28
CA LEU A 260 -11.98 -13.10 -13.14
C LEU A 260 -12.13 -11.73 -13.80
N GLN A 261 -12.86 -10.83 -13.15
CA GLN A 261 -12.88 -9.42 -13.56
C GLN A 261 -11.68 -8.70 -12.93
N PRO A 262 -10.93 -7.88 -13.70
CA PRO A 262 -9.90 -7.02 -13.16
C PRO A 262 -10.42 -6.16 -12.00
N TRP A 263 -9.65 -6.03 -10.92
CA TRP A 263 -10.18 -5.40 -9.70
C TRP A 263 -10.47 -3.91 -9.87
N TYR A 264 -9.74 -3.26 -10.77
CA TYR A 264 -9.93 -1.85 -11.08
C TYR A 264 -11.27 -1.56 -11.77
N TRP A 265 -12.01 -2.58 -12.22
CA TRP A 265 -13.39 -2.48 -12.73
C TRP A 265 -14.45 -2.68 -11.64
N ASN A 266 -14.17 -3.43 -10.57
CA ASN A 266 -15.15 -3.72 -9.52
C ASN A 266 -14.53 -3.64 -8.11
N VAL A 267 -14.04 -2.44 -7.78
CA VAL A 267 -13.39 -2.14 -6.50
C VAL A 267 -14.29 -2.53 -5.32
N LYS A 268 -15.60 -2.26 -5.38
CA LYS A 268 -16.57 -2.57 -4.31
C LYS A 268 -16.80 -4.07 -4.08
N ALA A 269 -16.52 -4.93 -5.07
CA ALA A 269 -16.65 -6.38 -4.92
C ALA A 269 -15.41 -7.04 -4.31
N ILE A 270 -14.25 -6.39 -4.41
CA ILE A 270 -12.94 -6.95 -4.02
C ILE A 270 -12.42 -6.29 -2.74
N ILE A 271 -12.72 -5.00 -2.59
CA ILE A 271 -12.56 -4.26 -1.36
C ILE A 271 -13.88 -4.41 -0.63
N ALA A 272 -13.83 -5.14 0.48
CA ALA A 272 -14.91 -5.24 1.45
C ALA A 272 -15.71 -3.93 1.53
N SER A 273 -16.98 -4.01 1.12
CA SER A 273 -17.95 -2.93 1.18
C SER A 273 -17.85 -2.20 2.53
N ASP A 274 -17.88 -0.87 2.47
CA ASP A 274 -18.10 0.02 3.62
C ASP A 274 -19.55 -0.10 4.12
N GLY A 275 -20.03 -1.34 4.28
CA GLY A 275 -21.31 -1.63 4.85
C GLY A 275 -21.34 -0.99 6.22
N ALA A 276 -22.29 -0.07 6.40
CA ALA A 276 -22.66 0.63 7.63
C ALA A 276 -23.05 -0.32 8.81
N GLY A 277 -22.59 -1.56 8.78
CA GLY A 277 -22.55 -2.49 9.89
C GLY A 277 -21.32 -2.22 10.75
N HIS A 278 -21.47 -1.28 11.67
CA HIS A 278 -20.66 -1.14 12.87
C HIS A 278 -19.19 -0.71 12.66
N ILE A 279 -19.01 0.61 12.59
CA ILE A 279 -18.02 1.30 13.43
C ILE A 279 -18.43 1.11 14.91
N THR A 280 -18.64 -0.14 15.37
CA THR A 280 -18.61 -0.39 16.81
C THR A 280 -17.15 -0.24 17.16
N ARG A 281 -16.85 0.94 17.72
CA ARG A 281 -15.89 1.17 18.80
C ARG A 281 -14.98 -0.05 18.93
N GLN A 282 -13.74 0.05 18.41
CA GLN A 282 -12.72 -0.94 18.73
C GLN A 282 -12.87 -1.26 20.23
N PRO A 283 -12.97 -2.54 20.63
CA PRO A 283 -13.08 -2.86 22.04
C PRO A 283 -11.96 -2.08 22.73
N SER A 284 -12.29 -1.38 23.82
CA SER A 284 -11.30 -0.65 24.61
C SER A 284 -10.36 -1.68 25.22
N ILE A 285 -9.42 -2.18 24.42
CA ILE A 285 -8.36 -3.05 24.85
C ILE A 285 -7.49 -2.11 25.66
N SER A 286 -7.54 -2.26 26.99
CA SER A 286 -6.57 -1.63 27.87
C SER A 286 -5.21 -2.23 27.52
N TYR A 287 -4.48 -1.56 26.62
CA TYR A 287 -3.14 -1.98 26.27
C TYR A 287 -2.26 -1.82 27.51
N SER A 288 -1.47 -2.83 27.81
CA SER A 288 -0.44 -2.68 28.82
C SER A 288 0.58 -1.63 28.34
N PRO A 289 1.21 -0.86 29.25
CA PRO A 289 2.20 0.16 28.86
C PRO A 289 3.29 -0.39 27.93
N GLU A 290 3.63 -1.67 28.09
CA GLU A 290 4.65 -2.40 27.35
C GLU A 290 4.19 -2.82 25.94
N GLU A 291 2.89 -2.86 25.64
CA GLU A 291 2.38 -3.12 24.29
C GLU A 291 2.47 -1.87 23.40
N GLY A 292 2.43 -0.69 24.02
CA GLY A 292 2.25 0.58 23.34
C GLY A 292 0.79 0.73 22.91
N GLY A 293 0.11 1.78 23.39
CA GLY A 293 -1.25 2.08 22.95
C GLY A 293 -1.28 2.67 21.55
N ASP A 294 -2.48 2.79 20.97
CA ASP A 294 -2.64 3.34 19.60
C ASP A 294 -2.07 4.75 19.45
N LYS A 295 -1.98 5.53 20.54
CA LYS A 295 -1.28 6.83 20.55
C LYS A 295 0.20 6.73 20.17
N PHE A 296 0.88 5.68 20.63
CA PHE A 296 2.28 5.44 20.31
C PHE A 296 2.44 5.10 18.83
N TYR A 297 1.67 4.12 18.34
CA TYR A 297 1.72 3.72 16.94
C TYR A 297 1.29 4.86 16.01
N LYS A 298 0.28 5.66 16.39
CA LYS A 298 -0.13 6.86 15.64
C LYS A 298 1.03 7.84 15.53
N ARG A 299 1.69 8.18 16.65
CA ARG A 299 2.90 9.03 16.60
C ARG A 299 3.96 8.40 15.71
N GLY A 300 4.17 7.10 15.83
CA GLY A 300 5.09 6.34 15.00
C GLY A 300 4.75 6.35 13.51
N ILE A 301 3.49 6.59 13.09
CA ILE A 301 3.03 6.74 11.69
C ILE A 301 3.18 8.18 11.18
N LEU A 302 2.84 9.16 12.03
CA LEU A 302 2.72 10.57 11.63
C LEU A 302 3.99 11.41 11.80
N ALA A 303 4.92 10.92 12.62
CA ALA A 303 6.20 11.57 12.86
C ALA A 303 7.22 11.23 11.78
#